data_AF-A0A528CHU6-F1
#
_entry.id   AF-A0A528CHU6-F1
#
_cell.length_a   1.000
_cell.length_b   1.000
_cell.length_c   1.000
_cell.angle_alpha   90.00
_cell.angle_beta   90.00
_cell.angle_gamma   90.00
#
_symmetry.space_group_name_H-M   'P 1'
#
loop_
_entity.id
_entity.type
_entity.pdbx_description
1 polymer ?
#
loop_
_entity_poly.entity_id
_entity_poly.type
_entity_poly.pdbx_seq_one_letter_code
_entity_poly.pdbx_strand_id
1 'polypeptide(L)' 'ADQVLIRLDETITRANLAIVTKSLDEFEARLARLEAERDGKGSIIFPASLVSRQDAPDIGRAMAGEQSLFEFRRQARA' A
#
# COMPACT_ATOMS: atom_id res chain seq x y z
N ALA A 1 39.44 8.71 2.71
CA ALA A 1 39.32 8.78 1.24
C ALA A 1 37.98 8.14 0.88
N ASP A 2 36.98 8.96 0.55
CA ASP A 2 35.66 8.53 0.06
C ASP A 2 34.95 9.75 -0.56
N GLN A 3 35.58 10.36 -1.58
CA GLN A 3 35.02 11.51 -2.27
C GLN A 3 34.25 11.05 -3.51
N VAL A 4 32.96 11.39 -3.57
CA VAL A 4 32.13 11.21 -4.75
C VAL A 4 32.72 12.05 -5.90
N LEU A 5 33.24 11.38 -6.94
CA LEU A 5 33.90 12.03 -8.08
C LEU A 5 32.93 12.40 -9.21
N ILE A 6 31.84 11.64 -9.37
CA ILE A 6 30.81 11.83 -10.40
C ILE A 6 29.45 11.49 -9.79
N ARG A 7 28.42 12.30 -10.09
CA ARG A 7 27.02 12.03 -9.76
C ARG A 7 26.20 12.00 -11.04
N LEU A 8 25.53 10.89 -11.31
CA LEU A 8 24.55 10.78 -12.39
C LEU A 8 23.24 11.46 -11.99
N ASP A 9 22.48 11.96 -12.96
CA ASP A 9 21.13 12.48 -12.71
C ASP A 9 20.20 11.33 -12.30
N GLU A 10 19.80 11.33 -11.03
CA GLU A 10 18.96 10.30 -10.44
C GLU A 10 17.46 10.54 -10.65
N THR A 11 17.05 11.62 -11.33
CA THR A 11 15.64 12.05 -11.42
C THR A 11 14.73 10.94 -11.96
N ILE A 12 15.14 10.29 -13.07
CA ILE A 12 14.38 9.20 -13.69
C ILE A 12 14.32 7.98 -12.75
N THR A 13 15.45 7.61 -12.14
CA THR A 13 15.52 6.46 -11.22
C THR A 13 14.65 6.67 -9.99
N ARG A 14 14.63 7.89 -9.43
CA ARG A 14 13.77 8.25 -8.29
C ARG A 14 12.29 8.25 -8.66
N ALA A 15 11.94 8.74 -9.85
CA ALA A 15 10.57 8.68 -10.33
C ALA A 15 10.07 7.22 -10.50
N ASN A 16 10.91 6.36 -11.08
CA ASN A 16 10.59 4.93 -11.21
C ASN A 16 10.43 4.25 -9.85
N LEU A 17 11.31 4.55 -8.89
CA LEU A 17 11.19 4.02 -7.52
C LEU A 17 9.87 4.46 -6.86
N ALA A 18 9.49 5.73 -7.01
CA ALA A 18 8.24 6.24 -6.46
C ALA A 18 7.01 5.51 -7.05
N ILE A 19 7.01 5.26 -8.37
CA ILE A 19 5.93 4.52 -9.04
C ILE A 19 5.84 3.09 -8.50
N VAL A 20 6.95 2.36 -8.47
CA VAL A 20 6.97 0.95 -8.02
C VAL A 20 6.58 0.84 -6.55
N THR A 21 7.07 1.75 -5.71
CA THR A 21 6.74 1.78 -4.28
C THR A 21 5.24 2.01 -4.08
N LYS A 22 4.64 2.95 -4.81
CA LYS A 22 3.20 3.20 -4.75
C LYS A 22 2.39 1.97 -5.17
N SER A 23 2.76 1.32 -6.28
CA SER A 23 2.09 0.09 -6.72
C SER A 23 2.20 -1.03 -5.70
N LEU A 24 3.36 -1.16 -5.03
CA LEU A 24 3.55 -2.14 -3.97
C LEU A 24 2.60 -1.88 -2.79
N ASP A 25 2.48 -0.62 -2.35
CA ASP A 25 1.58 -0.25 -1.25
C ASP A 25 0.11 -0.59 -1.59
N GLU A 26 -0.32 -0.30 -2.83
CA GLU A 26 -1.66 -0.64 -3.32
C GLU A 26 -1.92 -2.16 -3.37
N PHE A 27 -0.92 -2.94 -3.79
CA PHE A 27 -1.03 -4.39 -3.82
C PHE A 27 -1.08 -5.01 -2.42
N GLU A 28 -0.28 -4.51 -1.48
CA GLU A 28 -0.32 -4.96 -0.09
C GLU A 28 -1.70 -4.70 0.56
N ALA A 29 -2.26 -3.49 0.34
CA ALA A 29 -3.57 -3.15 0.87
C ALA A 29 -4.68 -4.07 0.30
N ARG A 30 -4.62 -4.33 -1.01
CA ARG A 30 -5.56 -5.24 -1.69
C ARG A 30 -5.41 -6.68 -1.21
N LEU A 31 -4.18 -7.16 -1.04
CA LEU A 31 -3.90 -8.50 -0.54
C LEU A 31 -4.53 -8.68 0.85
N ALA A 32 -4.32 -7.73 1.76
CA ALA A 32 -4.91 -7.75 3.10
C ALA A 32 -6.45 -7.87 3.05
N ARG A 33 -7.12 -7.12 2.16
CA ARG A 33 -8.57 -7.28 1.95
C ARG A 33 -8.93 -8.68 1.45
N LEU A 34 -8.25 -9.15 0.41
CA LEU A 34 -8.55 -10.45 -0.21
C LEU A 34 -8.38 -11.60 0.79
N GLU A 35 -7.36 -11.55 1.64
CA GLU A 35 -7.17 -12.51 2.73
C GLU A 35 -8.30 -12.44 3.74
N ALA A 36 -8.70 -11.22 4.16
CA ALA A 36 -9.84 -11.06 5.06
C ALA A 36 -11.14 -11.61 4.47
N GLU A 37 -11.40 -11.39 3.17
CA GLU A 37 -12.57 -11.93 2.49
C GLU A 37 -12.51 -13.45 2.34
N ARG A 38 -11.36 -13.99 1.95
CA ARG A 38 -11.14 -15.44 1.80
C ARG A 38 -11.34 -16.16 3.11
N ASP A 39 -10.82 -15.60 4.20
CA ASP A 39 -10.86 -16.20 5.53
C ASP A 39 -12.15 -15.88 6.30
N GLY A 40 -13.08 -15.10 5.71
CA GLY A 40 -14.34 -14.72 6.35
C GLY A 40 -14.17 -13.86 7.60
N LYS A 41 -13.12 -13.04 7.68
CA LYS A 41 -12.85 -12.18 8.83
C LYS A 41 -13.88 -11.05 8.95
N GLY A 42 -14.04 -10.50 10.16
CA GLY A 42 -14.88 -9.33 10.42
C GLY A 42 -14.25 -8.00 10.00
N SER A 43 -12.93 -7.96 9.83
CA SER A 43 -12.16 -6.76 9.49
C SER A 43 -10.91 -7.10 8.69
N ILE A 44 -10.38 -6.11 7.96
CA ILE A 44 -9.06 -6.22 7.32
C ILE A 44 -7.97 -6.09 8.39
N ILE A 45 -6.91 -6.88 8.27
CA ILE A 45 -5.68 -6.71 9.05
C ILE A 45 -4.59 -6.27 8.07
N PHE A 46 -4.27 -4.98 8.08
CA PHE A 46 -3.20 -4.45 7.24
C PHE A 46 -1.82 -4.83 7.78
N PRO A 47 -0.83 -5.13 6.90
CA PRO A 47 0.53 -5.44 7.32
C PRO A 47 1.21 -4.23 7.97
N ALA A 48 2.19 -4.50 8.83
CA ALA A 48 2.93 -3.46 9.56
C ALA A 48 3.65 -2.46 8.64
N SER A 49 4.04 -2.88 7.43
CA SER A 49 4.61 -2.04 6.37
C SER A 49 3.68 -0.87 6.01
N LEU A 50 2.37 -1.09 5.95
CA LEU A 50 1.38 -0.06 5.67
C LEU A 50 0.98 0.70 6.92
N VAL A 51 0.73 0.00 8.04
CA VAL A 51 0.30 0.63 9.30
C VAL A 51 1.34 1.64 9.80
N SER A 52 2.63 1.31 9.73
CA SER A 52 3.71 2.23 10.13
C SER A 52 3.79 3.50 9.29
N ARG A 53 3.18 3.51 8.10
CA ARG A 53 3.17 4.63 7.15
C ARG A 53 1.75 5.15 6.89
N GLN A 54 0.75 4.77 7.68
CA GLN A 54 -0.67 5.07 7.44
C GLN A 54 -0.97 6.57 7.32
N ASP A 55 -0.17 7.41 7.99
CA ASP A 55 -0.32 8.87 7.99
C ASP A 55 0.14 9.50 6.67
N ALA A 56 0.84 8.74 5.81
CA ALA A 56 1.14 9.16 4.45
C ALA A 56 -0.18 9.20 3.64
N PRO A 57 -0.55 10.33 3.01
CA PRO A 57 -1.86 10.51 2.39
C PRO A 57 -2.22 9.44 1.34
N ASP A 58 -1.25 8.98 0.56
CA ASP A 58 -1.49 7.97 -0.48
C ASP A 58 -1.80 6.59 0.12
N ILE A 59 -1.12 6.23 1.20
CA ILE A 59 -1.29 4.95 1.90
C ILE A 59 -2.60 4.96 2.67
N GLY A 60 -2.86 6.03 3.44
CA GLY A 60 -4.12 6.19 4.16
C GLY A 60 -5.33 6.12 3.22
N ARG A 61 -5.24 6.74 2.02
CA ARG A 61 -6.28 6.63 0.98
C ARG A 61 -6.44 5.21 0.45
N ALA A 62 -5.34 4.50 0.16
CA ALA A 62 -5.40 3.12 -0.31
C ALA A 62 -6.05 2.19 0.74
N MET A 63 -5.61 2.29 2.00
CA MET A 63 -6.18 1.52 3.12
C MET A 63 -7.67 1.82 3.33
N ALA A 64 -8.06 3.09 3.34
CA ALA A 64 -9.46 3.49 3.49
C ALA A 64 -10.34 3.01 2.33
N GLY A 65 -9.82 3.03 1.10
CA GLY A 65 -10.50 2.51 -0.08
C GLY A 65 -10.77 1.01 0.01
N GLU A 66 -9.76 0.23 0.39
CA GLU A 66 -9.91 -1.22 0.56
C GLU A 66 -10.84 -1.56 1.73
N GLN A 67 -10.79 -0.81 2.85
CA GLN A 67 -11.73 -0.95 3.96
C GLN A 67 -13.18 -0.67 3.50
N SER A 68 -13.40 0.40 2.74
CA SER A 68 -14.74 0.74 2.24
C SER A 68 -15.29 -0.34 1.29
N LEU A 69 -14.42 -0.86 0.41
CA LEU A 69 -14.78 -1.94 -0.51
C LEU A 69 -15.12 -3.24 0.22
N PHE A 70 -14.36 -3.58 1.27
CA PHE A 70 -14.60 -4.74 2.11
C PHE A 70 -15.96 -4.68 2.80
N GLU A 71 -16.26 -3.56 3.46
CA GLU A 71 -17.55 -3.34 4.12
C GLU A 71 -18.72 -3.46 3.13
N PHE A 72 -18.60 -2.82 1.97
CA PHE A 72 -19.60 -2.91 0.91
C PHE A 72 -19.83 -4.36 0.44
N ARG A 73 -18.75 -5.10 0.18
CA ARG A 73 -18.83 -6.51 -0.25
C ARG A 73 -19.40 -7.42 0.82
N ARG A 74 -19.08 -7.18 2.10
CA ARG A 74 -19.62 -7.96 3.21
C ARG A 74 -21.13 -7.73 3.37
N GLN A 75 -21.57 -6.48 3.28
CA GLN A 75 -22.99 -6.13 3.31
C GLN A 75 -23.77 -6.75 2.14
N ALA A 76 -23.18 -6.78 0.93
CA ALA A 76 -23.82 -7.37 -0.24
C ALA A 76 -23.94 -8.91 -0.18
N ARG A 77 -23.24 -9.58 0.76
CA ARG A 77 -23.28 -11.04 0.96
C ARG A 77 -24.12 -11.45 2.17
N ALA A 78 -24.54 -10.50 3.02
CA ALA A 78 -25.36 -10.72 4.21
C ALA A 78 -26.85 -10.78 3.86
#